data_AF-A0A2K3JQW2-F1
#
_entry.id   AF-A0A2K3JQW2-F1
#
_cell.length_a   1.000
_cell.length_b   1.000
_cell.length_c   1.000
_cell.angle_alpha   90.00
_cell.angle_beta   90.00
_cell.angle_gamma   90.00
#
_symmetry.space_group_name_H-M   'P 1'
#
loop_
_entity.id
_entity.type
_entity.pdbx_description
1 polymer ?
#
loop_
_entity_poly.entity_id
_entity_poly.type
_entity_poly.pdbx_seq_one_letter_code
_entity_poly.pdbx_strand_id
1 'polypeptide(L)'
;MMPAQIKMRNSNGLTAQELFSNEHEKLRENAESWMKKTAESCMLISTVIATGVFAAAASLPGGTNDDTGKPNYLNKTSFLVFAISDALAFISSSTAILIFF
;
A
#
# COMPACT_ATOMS: atom_id res chain seq x y z
N MET A 1 20.28 6.32 28.95
CA MET A 1 20.86 7.63 28.61
C MET A 1 20.33 8.64 29.60
N MET A 2 21.18 9.38 30.32
CA MET A 2 20.69 10.37 31.28
C MET A 2 20.17 11.61 30.54
N PRO A 3 19.05 12.23 30.95
CA PRO A 3 18.44 13.37 30.23
C PRO A 3 19.40 14.55 30.00
N ALA A 4 20.34 14.78 30.90
CA ALA A 4 21.34 15.83 30.79
C ALA A 4 22.32 15.64 29.61
N GLN A 5 22.58 14.39 29.22
CA GLN A 5 23.55 14.06 28.16
C GLN A 5 23.03 14.36 26.76
N ILE A 6 21.70 14.46 26.59
CA ILE A 6 21.07 14.75 25.30
C ILE A 6 21.44 16.15 24.79
N LYS A 7 21.60 17.11 25.71
CA LYS A 7 21.93 18.52 25.40
C LYS A 7 23.42 18.83 25.48
N MET A 8 24.27 17.88 25.92
CA MET A 8 25.71 18.08 25.96
C MET A 8 26.27 18.21 24.54
N ARG A 9 27.21 19.13 24.37
CA ARG A 9 27.94 19.34 23.13
C ARG A 9 29.30 18.66 23.19
N ASN A 10 29.70 18.04 22.08
CA ASN A 10 31.05 17.49 21.93
C ASN A 10 32.08 18.61 21.71
N SER A 11 33.35 18.25 21.53
CA SER A 11 34.45 19.20 21.26
C SER A 11 34.26 20.06 20.01
N ASN A 12 33.42 19.61 19.07
CA ASN A 12 33.09 20.33 17.85
C ASN A 12 31.84 21.22 18.01
N GLY A 13 31.30 21.33 19.23
CA GLY A 13 30.11 22.12 19.53
C GLY A 13 28.79 21.46 19.12
N LEU A 14 28.80 20.20 18.68
CA LEU A 14 27.62 19.48 18.20
C LEU A 14 26.97 18.66 19.34
N THR A 15 25.65 18.69 19.42
CA THR A 15 24.88 17.76 20.25
C THR A 15 24.89 16.36 19.65
N ALA A 16 24.53 15.34 20.45
CA ALA A 16 24.43 13.97 19.96
C ALA A 16 23.44 13.82 18.79
N GLN A 17 22.34 14.57 18.78
CA GLN A 17 21.34 14.56 17.71
C GLN A 17 21.88 15.19 16.41
N GLU A 18 22.61 16.31 16.52
CA GLU A 18 23.22 16.97 15.36
C GLU A 18 24.29 16.09 14.73
N LEU A 19 25.17 15.50 15.54
CA LEU A 19 26.19 14.58 15.07
C LEU A 19 25.56 13.36 14.37
N PHE A 20 24.56 12.73 14.99
CA PHE A 20 23.83 11.61 14.39
C PHE A 20 23.20 12.00 13.05
N SER A 21 22.56 13.18 12.98
CA SER A 21 21.89 13.66 11.76
C SER A 21 22.88 13.93 10.63
N ASN A 22 24.06 14.48 10.91
CA ASN A 22 25.12 14.68 9.92
C ASN A 22 25.69 13.35 9.41
N GLU A 23 26.06 12.44 10.32
CA GLU A 23 26.64 11.15 9.93
C GLU A 23 25.65 10.28 9.14
N HIS A 24 24.34 10.44 9.39
CA HIS A 24 23.28 9.67 8.72
C HIS A 24 22.57 10.47 7.61
N GLU A 25 23.06 11.65 7.22
CA GLU A 25 22.40 12.50 6.21
C GLU A 25 22.20 11.73 4.89
N LYS A 26 23.26 11.12 4.38
CA LYS A 26 23.20 10.30 3.15
C LYS A 26 22.27 9.10 3.28
N LEU A 27 22.22 8.46 4.46
CA LEU A 27 21.30 7.35 4.72
C LEU A 27 19.85 7.83 4.72
N ARG A 28 19.59 9.02 5.28
CA ARG A 28 18.28 9.66 5.29
C ARG A 28 17.81 9.99 3.87
N GLU A 29 18.68 10.58 3.05
CA GLU A 29 18.38 10.87 1.63
C GLU A 29 18.09 9.58 0.83
N ASN A 30 18.91 8.55 1.03
CA ASN A 30 18.69 7.26 0.37
C ASN A 30 17.39 6.60 0.82
N ALA A 31 17.05 6.67 2.11
CA ALA A 31 15.81 6.14 2.65
C ALA A 31 14.59 6.90 2.10
N GLU A 32 14.68 8.22 1.99
CA GLU A 32 13.65 9.05 1.36
C GLU A 32 13.45 8.67 -0.10
N SER A 33 14.54 8.57 -0.87
CA SER A 33 14.48 8.15 -2.28
C SER A 33 13.89 6.75 -2.45
N TRP A 34 14.32 5.80 -1.61
CA TRP A 34 13.82 4.43 -1.63
C TRP A 34 12.32 4.37 -1.29
N MET A 35 11.89 5.12 -0.26
CA MET A 35 10.49 5.16 0.15
C MET A 35 9.61 5.77 -0.94
N LYS A 36 10.05 6.86 -1.58
CA LYS A 36 9.34 7.47 -2.71
C LYS A 36 9.19 6.52 -3.88
N LYS A 37 10.28 5.86 -4.31
CA LYS A 37 10.23 4.87 -5.41
C LYS A 37 9.32 3.69 -5.09
N THR A 38 9.34 3.24 -3.84
CA THR A 38 8.48 2.15 -3.38
C THR A 38 7.02 2.56 -3.40
N ALA A 39 6.69 3.77 -2.91
CA ALA A 39 5.35 4.32 -2.95
C ALA A 39 4.82 4.44 -4.39
N GLU A 40 5.61 5.00 -5.30
CA GLU A 40 5.27 5.11 -6.72
C GLU A 40 4.99 3.71 -7.34
N SER A 41 5.87 2.74 -7.11
CA SER A 41 5.69 1.38 -7.62
C SER A 41 4.47 0.68 -7.03
N CYS A 42 4.25 0.79 -5.71
CA CYS A 42 3.11 0.20 -5.03
C CYS A 42 1.79 0.81 -5.50
N MET A 43 1.74 2.14 -5.63
CA MET A 43 0.58 2.85 -6.15
C MET A 43 0.21 2.35 -7.55
N LEU A 44 1.17 2.25 -8.46
CA LEU A 44 0.92 1.74 -9.82
C LEU A 44 0.37 0.30 -9.81
N ILE A 45 1.01 -0.59 -9.04
CA ILE A 45 0.57 -1.99 -8.93
C ILE A 45 -0.84 -2.08 -8.34
N SER A 46 -1.11 -1.33 -7.28
CA SER A 46 -2.44 -1.27 -6.65
C SER A 46 -3.49 -0.70 -7.60
N THR A 47 -3.20 0.37 -8.34
CA THR A 47 -4.14 0.89 -9.36
C THR A 47 -4.48 -0.16 -10.42
N VAL A 48 -3.49 -0.92 -10.89
CA VAL A 48 -3.72 -2.00 -11.87
C VAL A 48 -4.58 -3.11 -11.27
N ILE A 49 -4.29 -3.56 -10.04
CA ILE A 49 -5.10 -4.58 -9.35
C ILE A 49 -6.53 -4.09 -9.15
N ALA A 50 -6.73 -2.88 -8.62
CA ALA A 50 -8.04 -2.29 -8.37
C ALA A 50 -8.87 -2.21 -9.65
N THR A 51 -8.23 -1.80 -10.75
CA THR A 51 -8.87 -1.74 -12.08
C THR A 51 -9.25 -3.14 -12.58
N GLY A 52 -8.36 -4.13 -12.41
CA GLY A 52 -8.60 -5.50 -12.84
C GLY A 52 -9.75 -6.18 -12.10
N VAL A 53 -9.78 -6.08 -10.76
CA VAL A 53 -10.85 -6.65 -9.94
C VAL A 53 -12.18 -5.91 -10.17
N PHE A 54 -12.16 -4.59 -10.32
CA PHE A 54 -13.36 -3.82 -10.68
C PHE A 54 -13.94 -4.27 -12.03
N ALA A 55 -13.09 -4.49 -13.04
CA ALA A 55 -13.53 -5.01 -14.34
C ALA A 55 -14.11 -6.43 -14.22
N ALA A 56 -13.52 -7.30 -13.39
CA ALA A 56 -14.03 -8.64 -13.13
C ALA A 56 -15.37 -8.65 -12.35
N ALA A 57 -15.57 -7.69 -11.46
CA ALA A 57 -16.84 -7.49 -10.76
C ALA A 57 -17.93 -6.96 -11.70
N ALA A 58 -17.59 -6.02 -12.58
CA ALA A 58 -18.52 -5.46 -13.57
C ALA A 58 -18.91 -6.48 -14.64
N SER A 59 -17.97 -7.31 -15.07
CA SER A 59 -18.17 -8.41 -16.01
C SER A 59 -18.18 -9.73 -15.25
N LEU A 60 -19.27 -9.99 -14.52
CA LEU A 60 -19.43 -11.18 -13.69
C LEU A 60 -18.97 -12.45 -14.45
N PRO A 61 -18.01 -13.23 -13.91
CA PRO A 61 -17.52 -14.42 -14.58
C PRO A 61 -18.69 -15.40 -14.76
N GLY A 62 -18.96 -15.77 -16.01
CA GLY A 62 -20.11 -16.60 -16.38
C GLY A 62 -21.34 -15.88 -16.89
N GLY A 63 -21.36 -14.55 -16.83
CA GLY A 63 -22.47 -13.74 -17.27
C GLY A 63 -23.69 -13.84 -16.36
N THR A 64 -24.78 -13.26 -16.84
CA THR A 64 -26.03 -13.11 -16.12
C THR A 64 -27.11 -13.89 -16.87
N ASN A 65 -28.02 -14.56 -16.16
CA ASN A 65 -29.16 -15.22 -16.80
C ASN A 65 -30.10 -14.15 -17.36
N ASP A 66 -30.38 -14.18 -18.67
CA ASP A 66 -31.24 -13.18 -19.33
C ASP A 66 -32.69 -13.19 -18.79
N ASP A 67 -33.18 -14.34 -18.33
CA ASP A 67 -34.56 -14.48 -17.82
C ASP A 67 -34.74 -13.98 -16.37
N THR A 68 -33.67 -14.00 -15.56
CA THR A 68 -33.76 -13.69 -14.11
C THR A 68 -32.88 -12.52 -13.68
N GLY A 69 -31.99 -12.03 -14.54
CA GLY A 69 -31.02 -10.98 -14.21
C GLY A 69 -30.02 -11.38 -13.13
N LYS A 70 -29.91 -12.68 -12.83
CA LYS A 70 -29.04 -13.22 -11.77
C LYS A 70 -27.74 -13.81 -12.33
N PRO A 71 -26.58 -13.59 -11.69
CA PRO A 71 -25.33 -14.26 -12.06
C PRO A 71 -25.50 -15.78 -12.26
N ASN A 72 -25.00 -16.32 -13.36
CA ASN A 72 -25.16 -17.75 -13.72
C ASN A 72 -24.62 -18.71 -12.66
N TYR A 73 -23.59 -18.29 -11.92
CA TYR A 73 -22.93 -19.10 -10.91
C TYR A 73 -23.30 -18.75 -9.47
N LEU A 74 -24.35 -17.95 -9.23
CA LEU A 74 -24.76 -17.49 -7.89
C LEU A 74 -24.83 -18.61 -6.84
N ASN A 75 -25.31 -19.79 -7.24
CA ASN A 75 -25.53 -20.93 -6.35
C ASN A 75 -24.31 -21.87 -6.24
N LYS A 76 -23.17 -21.50 -6.83
CA LYS A 76 -21.92 -22.28 -6.77
C LYS A 76 -20.99 -21.68 -5.72
N THR A 77 -20.36 -22.55 -4.92
CA THR A 77 -19.33 -22.15 -3.94
C THR A 77 -18.18 -21.37 -4.59
N SER A 78 -17.84 -21.67 -5.84
CA SER A 78 -16.80 -20.94 -6.60
C SER A 78 -17.12 -19.46 -6.80
N PHE A 79 -18.40 -19.09 -6.96
CA PHE A 79 -18.82 -17.69 -7.09
C PHE A 79 -18.69 -16.95 -5.76
N LEU A 80 -19.04 -17.60 -4.64
CA LEU A 80 -18.86 -17.02 -3.31
C LEU A 80 -17.38 -16.75 -3.00
N VAL A 81 -16.51 -17.72 -3.29
CA VAL A 81 -15.05 -17.56 -3.12
C VAL A 81 -14.54 -16.42 -4.00
N PHE A 82 -14.94 -16.37 -5.28
CA PHE A 82 -14.60 -15.28 -6.19
C PHE A 82 -15.03 -13.91 -5.63
N ALA A 83 -16.29 -13.75 -5.23
CA ALA A 83 -16.82 -12.47 -4.75
C ALA A 83 -16.11 -11.99 -3.48
N ILE A 84 -15.81 -12.90 -2.55
CA ILE A 84 -15.06 -12.57 -1.32
C ILE A 84 -13.62 -12.16 -1.67
N SER A 85 -12.95 -12.92 -2.52
CA SER A 85 -11.57 -12.60 -2.93
C SER A 85 -11.48 -11.29 -3.69
N ASP A 86 -12.42 -11.03 -4.61
CA ASP A 86 -12.49 -9.80 -5.39
C ASP A 86 -12.72 -8.58 -4.49
N ALA A 87 -13.67 -8.67 -3.55
CA ALA A 87 -13.93 -7.60 -2.57
C ALA A 87 -12.71 -7.33 -1.67
N LEU A 88 -12.05 -8.39 -1.17
CA LEU A 88 -10.84 -8.24 -0.35
C LEU A 88 -9.70 -7.60 -1.15
N ALA A 89 -9.49 -8.02 -2.39
CA ALA A 89 -8.49 -7.45 -3.27
C ALA A 89 -8.79 -5.98 -3.58
N PHE A 90 -10.05 -5.62 -3.83
CA PHE A 90 -10.46 -4.25 -4.11
C PHE A 90 -10.25 -3.33 -2.89
N ILE A 91 -10.67 -3.77 -1.70
CA ILE A 91 -10.48 -3.00 -0.45
C ILE A 91 -9.00 -2.86 -0.11
N SER A 92 -8.24 -3.96 -0.19
CA SER A 92 -6.81 -3.95 0.08
C SER A 92 -6.07 -3.03 -0.88
N SER A 93 -6.40 -3.11 -2.18
CA SER A 93 -5.77 -2.27 -3.19
C SER A 93 -6.12 -0.80 -3.04
N SER A 94 -7.40 -0.48 -2.78
CA SER A 94 -7.83 0.90 -2.52
C SER A 94 -7.16 1.48 -1.28
N THR A 95 -7.00 0.67 -0.22
CA THR A 95 -6.30 1.08 1.00
C THR A 95 -4.82 1.32 0.73
N ALA A 96 -4.17 0.46 -0.06
CA ALA A 96 -2.77 0.65 -0.46
C ALA A 96 -2.60 1.94 -1.28
N ILE A 97 -3.52 2.24 -2.20
CA ILE A 97 -3.53 3.52 -2.91
C ILE A 97 -3.62 4.67 -1.89
N LEU A 98 -4.58 4.67 -0.97
CA LEU A 98 -4.71 5.76 0.02
C LEU A 98 -3.49 5.94 0.94
N ILE A 99 -2.73 4.88 1.21
CA ILE A 99 -1.54 4.93 2.07
C ILE A 99 -0.31 5.41 1.28
N PHE A 100 -0.18 5.02 0.01
CA PHE A 100 1.01 5.30 -0.81
C PHE A 100 0.85 6.47 -1.80
N PHE A 101 -0.36 6.99 -1.98
CA PHE A 101 -0.68 8.17 -2.77
C PHE A 101 -0.34 9.46 -2.00
#